data_AF-A0A814Z947-F1
#
_entry.id   AF-A0A814Z947-F1
#
_cell.length_a   1.000
_cell.length_b   1.000
_cell.length_c   1.000
_cell.angle_alpha   90.00
_cell.angle_beta   90.00
_cell.angle_gamma   90.00
#
_symmetry.space_group_name_H-M   'P 1'
#
loop_
_entity.id
_entity.type
_entity.pdbx_description
1 polymer ?
#
loop_
_entity_poly.entity_id
_entity_poly.type
_entity_poly.pdbx_seq_one_letter_code
_entity_poly.pdbx_strand_id
1 'polypeptide(L)'
;MTDEFNRYYIKIRTILEIDAKTICEELTTALGPDAPAYSTVAKWAKHFREGREDVNDDFRSDRPISVLRDENIEQVRQVVEDDSHSTYDDIIAETSLSHGTIIHDCLKMRKIQGGNCGLYRL
;
A
#
# COMPACT_ATOMS: atom_id res chain seq x y z
N MET A 1 17.77 3.18 -15.39
CA MET A 1 16.61 3.08 -16.31
C MET A 1 15.44 2.55 -15.50
N THR A 2 14.25 3.13 -15.61
CA THR A 2 13.13 2.85 -14.68
C THR A 2 12.46 1.52 -15.01
N ASP A 3 12.04 0.80 -13.96
CA ASP A 3 11.32 -0.47 -14.07
C ASP A 3 10.03 -0.37 -14.93
N GLU A 4 9.42 0.82 -14.96
CA GLU A 4 8.24 1.13 -15.77
C GLU A 4 8.46 0.96 -17.28
N PHE A 5 9.64 1.37 -17.81
CA PHE A 5 9.97 1.20 -19.23
C PHE A 5 9.96 -0.28 -19.63
N ASN A 6 10.56 -1.12 -18.78
CA ASN A 6 10.60 -2.57 -19.00
C ASN A 6 9.19 -3.15 -19.01
N ARG A 7 8.31 -2.69 -18.13
CA ARG A 7 6.91 -3.15 -18.07
C ARG A 7 6.11 -2.73 -19.30
N TYR A 8 6.27 -1.50 -19.80
CA TYR A 8 5.67 -1.08 -21.07
C TYR A 8 6.16 -1.93 -22.24
N TYR A 9 7.47 -2.20 -22.30
CA TYR A 9 8.04 -3.06 -23.33
C TYR A 9 7.44 -4.47 -23.28
N ILE A 10 7.40 -5.08 -22.09
CA ILE A 10 6.80 -6.40 -21.87
C ILE A 10 5.31 -6.39 -22.27
N LYS A 11 4.55 -5.34 -21.93
CA LYS A 11 3.15 -5.19 -22.30
C LYS A 11 2.95 -5.23 -23.81
N ILE A 12 3.64 -4.37 -24.54
CA ILE A 12 3.51 -4.27 -26.00
C ILE A 12 3.87 -5.61 -26.65
N ARG A 13 5.00 -6.22 -26.24
CA ARG A 13 5.44 -7.51 -26.79
C ARG A 13 4.48 -8.66 -26.46
N THR A 14 3.88 -8.65 -25.28
CA THR A 14 2.88 -9.66 -24.90
C THR A 14 1.60 -9.53 -25.73
N ILE A 15 1.16 -8.29 -26.02
CA ILE A 15 0.01 -8.03 -26.90
C ILE A 15 0.29 -8.50 -28.34
N LEU A 16 1.55 -8.44 -28.78
CA LEU A 16 2.02 -9.00 -30.05
C LEU A 16 2.23 -10.52 -30.02
N GLU A 17 1.75 -11.20 -28.97
CA GLU A 17 1.85 -12.66 -28.77
C GLU A 17 3.28 -13.22 -28.76
N ILE A 18 4.25 -12.39 -28.37
CA ILE A 18 5.64 -12.82 -28.21
C ILE A 18 5.81 -13.52 -26.87
N ASP A 19 6.56 -14.63 -26.87
CA ASP A 19 6.82 -15.41 -25.66
C ASP A 19 7.72 -14.67 -24.66
N ALA A 20 7.50 -14.91 -23.37
CA ALA A 20 8.24 -14.28 -22.28
C ALA A 20 9.74 -14.57 -22.36
N LYS A 21 10.14 -15.74 -22.91
CA LYS A 21 11.55 -16.08 -23.11
C LYS A 21 12.22 -15.13 -24.10
N THR A 22 11.61 -14.91 -25.26
CA THR A 22 12.13 -14.00 -26.29
C THR A 22 12.19 -12.57 -25.77
N ILE A 23 11.16 -12.11 -25.04
CA ILE A 23 11.17 -10.78 -24.40
C ILE A 23 12.35 -10.63 -23.43
N CYS A 24 12.63 -11.67 -22.63
CA CYS A 24 13.75 -11.68 -21.71
C CYS A 24 15.11 -11.62 -22.44
N GLU A 25 15.26 -12.35 -23.54
CA GLU A 25 16.48 -12.34 -24.38
C GLU A 25 16.72 -10.97 -25.02
N GLU A 26 15.66 -10.33 -25.55
CA GLU A 26 15.72 -8.98 -26.10
C GLU A 26 16.13 -7.94 -25.03
N LEU A 27 15.49 -7.99 -23.86
CA LEU A 27 15.81 -7.08 -22.74
C LEU A 27 17.23 -7.31 -22.21
N THR A 28 17.67 -8.57 -22.11
CA THR A 28 19.04 -8.91 -21.70
C THR A 28 20.06 -8.41 -22.71
N THR A 29 19.76 -8.50 -24.01
CA THR A 29 20.63 -7.98 -25.08
C THR A 29 20.73 -6.46 -25.04
N ALA A 30 19.62 -5.77 -24.77
CA ALA A 30 19.57 -4.31 -24.76
C ALA A 30 20.14 -3.68 -23.47
N LEU A 31 19.90 -4.31 -22.31
CA LEU A 31 20.17 -3.72 -20.99
C LEU A 31 21.30 -4.42 -20.22
N GLY A 32 21.70 -5.62 -20.65
CA GLY A 32 22.75 -6.39 -20.00
C GLY A 32 22.48 -6.61 -18.50
N PRO A 33 23.33 -6.09 -17.59
CA PRO A 33 23.16 -6.27 -16.14
C PRO A 33 21.90 -5.62 -15.57
N ASP A 34 21.39 -4.58 -16.23
CA ASP A 34 20.21 -3.82 -15.78
C ASP A 34 18.88 -4.45 -16.26
N ALA A 35 18.96 -5.59 -16.96
CA ALA A 35 17.79 -6.30 -17.46
C ALA A 35 16.97 -6.91 -16.31
N PRO A 36 15.62 -6.89 -16.41
CA PRO A 36 14.80 -7.58 -15.44
C PRO A 36 15.01 -9.10 -15.53
N ALA A 37 14.95 -9.77 -14.38
CA ALA A 37 15.00 -11.22 -14.34
C ALA A 37 13.82 -11.86 -15.10
N TYR A 38 14.03 -13.05 -15.65
CA TYR A 38 13.00 -13.81 -16.36
C TYR A 38 11.70 -13.97 -15.54
N SER A 39 11.80 -14.18 -14.23
CA SER A 39 10.64 -14.30 -13.35
C SER A 39 9.77 -13.04 -13.35
N THR A 40 10.38 -11.85 -13.36
CA THR A 40 9.69 -10.57 -13.47
C THR A 40 9.01 -10.43 -14.83
N VAL A 41 9.72 -10.76 -15.92
CA VAL A 41 9.17 -10.73 -17.28
C VAL A 41 7.95 -11.66 -17.41
N ALA A 42 8.08 -12.90 -16.93
CA ALA A 42 7.01 -13.89 -16.99
C ALA A 42 5.79 -13.49 -16.15
N LYS A 43 6.00 -12.91 -14.96
CA LYS A 43 4.92 -12.39 -14.10
C LYS A 43 4.12 -11.30 -14.83
N TRP A 44 4.81 -10.31 -15.38
CA TRP A 44 4.16 -9.21 -16.10
C TRP A 44 3.47 -9.67 -17.38
N ALA A 45 4.12 -10.51 -18.18
CA ALA A 45 3.51 -11.09 -19.39
C ALA A 45 2.25 -11.89 -19.06
N LYS A 46 2.23 -12.62 -17.93
CA LYS A 46 1.01 -13.28 -17.45
C LYS A 46 -0.09 -12.28 -17.13
N HIS A 47 0.20 -11.23 -16.35
CA HIS A 47 -0.80 -10.21 -16.02
C HIS A 47 -1.39 -9.51 -17.25
N PHE A 48 -0.56 -9.18 -18.24
CA PHE A 48 -1.04 -8.55 -19.47
C PHE A 48 -1.89 -9.51 -20.31
N ARG A 49 -1.56 -10.80 -20.34
CA ARG A 49 -2.39 -11.82 -21.00
C ARG A 49 -3.73 -12.03 -20.30
N GLU A 50 -3.78 -11.83 -18.99
CA GLU A 50 -5.00 -11.86 -18.16
C GLU A 50 -5.85 -10.58 -18.29
N GLY A 51 -5.43 -9.61 -19.10
CA GLY A 51 -6.21 -8.39 -19.39
C GLY A 51 -5.90 -7.20 -18.48
N ARG A 52 -4.81 -7.24 -17.69
CA ARG A 52 -4.35 -6.06 -16.93
C ARG A 52 -3.87 -4.99 -17.90
N GLU A 53 -4.36 -3.76 -17.78
CA GLU A 53 -3.90 -2.64 -18.61
C GLU A 53 -2.83 -1.79 -17.93
N ASP A 54 -2.79 -1.75 -16.60
CA ASP A 54 -1.84 -0.92 -15.86
C ASP A 54 -0.45 -1.56 -15.77
N VAL A 55 0.57 -0.76 -16.06
CA VAL A 55 2.00 -1.11 -15.92
C VAL A 55 2.53 -0.76 -14.52
N ASN A 56 1.83 0.07 -13.77
CA ASN A 56 2.19 0.40 -12.40
C ASN A 56 1.95 -0.82 -11.51
N ASP A 57 2.74 -0.91 -10.43
CA ASP A 57 2.44 -1.87 -9.38
C ASP A 57 1.06 -1.55 -8.80
N ASP A 58 0.33 -2.59 -8.43
CA ASP A 58 -0.85 -2.40 -7.61
C ASP A 58 -0.44 -1.63 -6.36
N PHE A 59 -1.31 -0.72 -5.92
CA PHE A 59 -1.13 -0.05 -4.63
C PHE A 59 -0.82 -1.13 -3.59
N ARG A 60 0.42 -1.15 -3.09
CA ARG A 60 0.82 -2.10 -2.05
C ARG A 60 -0.06 -1.82 -0.84
N SER A 61 -1.03 -2.67 -0.60
CA SER A 61 -1.94 -2.61 0.52
C SER A 61 -1.24 -3.07 1.80
N ASP A 62 -0.12 -2.45 2.15
CA ASP A 62 0.61 -2.77 3.38
C ASP A 62 0.13 -1.95 4.58
N ARG A 63 -0.79 -1.00 4.38
CA ARG A 63 -1.55 -0.36 5.47
C ARG A 63 -2.84 0.24 4.89
N PRO A 64 -4.01 0.01 5.49
CA PRO A 64 -5.23 0.64 5.00
C PRO A 64 -5.09 2.17 5.06
N ILE A 65 -4.94 2.80 3.90
CA ILE A 65 -4.97 4.28 3.72
C ILE A 65 -6.35 4.84 4.10
N SER A 66 -7.38 4.00 4.21
CA SER A 66 -8.68 4.38 4.76
C SER A 66 -8.58 4.91 6.19
N VAL A 67 -7.59 4.49 6.97
CA VAL A 67 -7.40 4.89 8.37
C VAL A 67 -6.91 6.34 8.52
N LEU A 68 -6.28 6.91 7.49
CA LEU A 68 -5.67 8.25 7.52
C LEU A 68 -6.38 9.27 6.62
N ARG A 69 -7.62 9.01 6.22
CA ARG A 69 -8.43 10.08 5.61
C ARG A 69 -8.64 11.17 6.66
N ASP A 70 -8.43 12.44 6.27
CA ASP A 70 -8.64 13.60 7.15
C ASP A 70 -10.04 13.57 7.78
N GLU A 71 -11.02 13.01 7.07
CA GLU A 71 -12.39 12.73 7.54
C GLU A 71 -12.41 11.91 8.85
N ASN A 72 -11.63 10.83 8.93
CA ASN A 72 -11.60 9.94 10.09
C ASN A 72 -10.82 10.56 11.26
N ILE A 73 -9.78 11.35 10.97
CA ILE A 73 -9.04 12.12 11.97
C ILE A 73 -9.94 13.18 12.59
N GLU A 74 -10.70 13.89 11.74
CA GLU A 74 -11.62 14.93 12.17
C GLU A 74 -12.79 14.35 12.98
N GLN A 75 -13.32 13.18 12.62
CA GLN A 75 -14.34 12.50 13.42
C GLN A 75 -13.83 12.14 14.81
N VAL A 76 -12.64 11.54 14.92
CA VAL A 76 -12.03 11.23 16.24
C VAL A 76 -11.81 12.52 17.04
N ARG A 77 -11.38 13.59 16.38
CA ARG A 77 -11.16 14.89 17.01
C ARG A 77 -12.46 15.50 17.54
N GLN A 78 -13.54 15.44 16.77
CA GLN A 78 -14.86 15.94 17.20
C GLN A 78 -15.35 15.21 18.45
N VAL A 79 -15.26 13.88 18.50
CA VAL A 79 -15.66 13.10 19.68
C VAL A 79 -14.87 13.51 20.92
N VAL A 80 -13.56 13.73 20.78
CA VAL A 80 -12.69 14.16 21.90
C VAL A 80 -12.94 15.62 22.30
N GLU A 81 -13.23 16.51 21.35
CA GLU A 81 -13.55 17.92 21.63
C GLU A 81 -14.95 18.08 22.26
N ASP A 82 -15.92 17.26 21.86
CA ASP A 82 -17.29 17.27 22.38
C ASP A 82 -17.35 16.73 23.82
N ASP A 83 -16.60 15.68 24.14
CA ASP A 83 -16.43 15.18 25.50
C ASP A 83 -14.98 14.76 25.78
N SER A 84 -14.30 15.53 26.62
CA SER A 84 -12.92 15.25 27.05
C SER A 84 -12.79 13.99 27.92
N HIS A 85 -13.90 13.41 28.40
CA HIS A 85 -13.94 12.16 29.15
C HIS A 85 -14.28 10.95 28.27
N SER A 86 -14.43 11.14 26.96
CA SER A 86 -14.64 10.05 25.99
C SER A 86 -13.57 8.97 26.15
N THR A 87 -14.00 7.73 26.31
CA THR A 87 -13.09 6.59 26.35
C THR A 87 -12.79 6.10 24.93
N TYR A 88 -11.78 5.24 24.79
CA TYR A 88 -11.48 4.62 23.50
C TYR A 88 -12.67 3.82 22.97
N ASP A 89 -13.45 3.16 23.84
CA ASP A 89 -14.61 2.38 23.43
C ASP A 89 -15.71 3.28 22.85
N ASP A 90 -15.88 4.49 23.38
CA ASP A 90 -16.84 5.48 22.86
C ASP A 90 -16.41 5.98 21.48
N ILE A 91 -15.13 6.29 21.29
CA ILE A 91 -14.57 6.70 19.99
C ILE A 91 -14.69 5.56 18.97
N ILE A 92 -14.44 4.32 19.37
CA ILE A 92 -14.60 3.14 18.50
C ILE A 92 -16.06 2.96 18.11
N ALA A 93 -16.99 3.12 19.05
CA ALA A 93 -18.42 3.01 18.77
C ALA A 93 -18.90 4.07 17.75
N GLU A 94 -18.38 5.30 17.86
CA GLU A 94 -18.80 6.40 16.99
C GLU A 94 -18.11 6.38 15.61
N THR A 95 -16.81 6.06 15.58
CA THR A 95 -15.99 6.14 14.35
C THR A 95 -15.81 4.81 13.63
N SER A 96 -16.18 3.68 14.28
CA SER A 96 -15.92 2.31 13.79
C SER A 96 -14.43 2.02 13.50
N LEU A 97 -13.52 2.80 14.09
CA LEU A 97 -12.08 2.63 13.93
C LEU A 97 -11.52 1.64 14.95
N SER A 98 -10.36 1.05 14.64
CA SER A 98 -9.70 0.14 15.59
C SER A 98 -8.92 0.90 16.67
N HIS A 99 -8.73 0.27 17.83
CA HIS A 99 -7.95 0.85 18.93
C HIS A 99 -6.50 1.21 18.52
N GLY A 100 -5.87 0.37 17.69
CA GLY A 100 -4.52 0.63 17.17
C GLY A 100 -4.47 1.82 16.21
N THR A 101 -5.50 1.96 15.38
CA THR A 101 -5.70 3.11 14.49
C THR A 101 -5.82 4.41 15.29
N ILE A 102 -6.70 4.45 16.28
CA ILE A 102 -6.97 5.66 17.06
C ILE A 102 -5.70 6.14 17.78
N ILE A 103 -4.94 5.24 18.41
CA ILE A 103 -3.72 5.58 19.15
C ILE A 103 -2.59 6.03 18.22
N HIS A 104 -2.26 5.22 17.22
CA HIS A 104 -1.05 5.40 16.44
C HIS A 104 -1.22 6.40 15.31
N ASP A 105 -2.40 6.43 14.70
CA ASP A 105 -2.63 7.13 13.44
C ASP A 105 -3.42 8.42 13.63
N CYS A 106 -4.46 8.41 14.48
CA CYS A 106 -5.31 9.59 14.71
C CYS A 106 -4.76 10.53 15.79
N LEU A 107 -4.51 10.02 16.99
CA LEU A 107 -4.11 10.83 18.16
C LEU A 107 -2.59 11.00 18.30
N LYS A 108 -1.80 10.23 17.53
CA LYS A 108 -0.33 10.23 17.54
C LYS A 108 0.26 10.12 18.95
N MET A 109 -0.40 9.38 19.84
CA MET A 109 0.02 9.28 21.24
C MET A 109 1.22 8.35 21.37
N ARG A 110 2.20 8.75 22.17
CA ARG A 110 3.34 7.89 22.52
C ARG A 110 3.08 7.18 23.84
N LYS A 111 3.31 5.87 23.87
CA LYS A 111 3.24 5.05 25.08
C LYS A 111 4.15 5.65 26.17
N ILE A 112 3.58 5.97 27.33
CA ILE A 112 4.35 6.40 28.49
C ILE A 112 5.01 5.14 29.08
N GLN A 113 6.34 5.03 28.99
CA GLN A 113 7.06 3.94 29.65
C GLN A 113 7.16 4.26 31.15
N GLY A 114 6.25 3.69 31.94
CA GLY A 114 6.31 3.78 33.40
C GLY A 114 5.09 3.14 34.05
N GLY A 115 5.26 1.90 34.54
CA GLY A 115 4.22 1.14 35.25
C GLY A 115 3.55 0.09 34.38
N ASN A 116 3.49 -1.15 34.87
CA ASN A 116 2.76 -2.26 34.26
C ASN A 116 1.27 -1.93 34.16
N CYS A 117 0.87 -1.28 33.08
CA CYS A 117 -0.44 -1.31 32.42
C CYS A 117 -0.35 -0.32 31.25
N GLY A 118 -0.71 -0.77 30.04
CA GLY A 118 -0.67 0.04 28.82
C GLY A 118 -1.72 1.14 28.81
N LEU A 119 -1.59 2.13 29.69
CA LEU A 119 -2.47 3.28 29.76
C LEU A 119 -1.99 4.33 28.76
N TYR A 120 -2.79 4.53 27.73
CA TYR A 120 -2.76 5.71 26.89
C TYR A 120 -3.79 6.67 27.49
N ARG A 121 -3.36 7.88 27.87
CA ARG A 121 -4.25 8.94 28.36
C ARG A 121 -4.35 9.96 27.23
N LEU A 122 -5.57 10.26 26.79
CA LEU A 122 -5.92 11.37 25.89
C LEU A 122 -5.37 12.73 26.38
#